data_AF-A0A0Q6NLJ5-F1
#
_entry.id   AF-A0A0Q6NLJ5-F1
#
_cell.length_a   1.000
_cell.length_b   1.000
_cell.length_c   1.000
_cell.angle_alpha   90.00
_cell.angle_beta   90.00
_cell.angle_gamma   90.00
#
_symmetry.space_group_name_H-M   'P 1'
#
loop_
_entity.id
_entity.type
_entity.pdbx_description
1 polymer ?
#
loop_
_entity_poly.entity_id
_entity_poly.type
_entity_poly.pdbx_seq_one_letter_code
_entity_poly.pdbx_strand_id
1 'polypeptide(L)' 'MGARDGLPILLLHGYTDNSRAWSPLAPYLAGRRLIALDLRGHGGSAIPAGSYRHRHVGP' A
#
# COMPACT_ATOMS: atom_id res chain seq x y z
N MET A 1 3.73 2.66 -10.39
CA MET A 1 5.18 2.51 -10.61
C MET A 1 5.48 1.07 -10.98
N GLY A 2 6.43 0.81 -11.88
CA GLY A 2 6.78 -0.54 -12.32
C GLY A 2 6.06 -1.02 -13.59
N ALA A 3 6.46 -2.18 -14.12
CA ALA A 3 5.96 -2.75 -15.37
C ALA A 3 4.50 -3.22 -15.20
N ARG A 4 3.58 -2.80 -16.08
CA ARG A 4 2.14 -3.10 -15.93
C ARG A 4 1.82 -4.60 -15.95
N ASP A 5 2.62 -5.37 -16.67
CA ASP A 5 2.45 -6.82 -16.85
C ASP A 5 3.47 -7.63 -16.03
N GLY A 6 4.27 -6.98 -15.19
CA GLY A 6 5.21 -7.66 -14.29
C GLY A 6 4.49 -8.37 -13.14
N LEU A 7 5.16 -9.35 -12.50
CA LEU A 7 4.59 -10.03 -11.32
C LEU A 7 4.23 -8.99 -10.24
N PRO A 8 2.98 -8.96 -9.75
CA PRO A 8 2.53 -7.91 -8.85
C PRO A 8 3.13 -8.06 -7.46
N ILE A 9 3.45 -6.91 -6.86
CA ILE A 9 3.83 -6.78 -5.46
C ILE A 9 2.91 -5.75 -4.83
N LEU A 10 2.25 -6.15 -3.74
CA LEU A 10 1.44 -5.27 -2.90
C LEU A 10 2.32 -4.67 -1.80
N LEU A 11 2.34 -3.34 -1.71
CA LEU A 11 3.13 -2.58 -0.75
C LEU A 11 2.18 -1.89 0.24
N LEU A 12 2.30 -2.25 1.52
CA LEU A 12 1.46 -1.75 2.60
C LEU A 12 2.31 -0.92 3.56
N HIS A 13 1.99 0.37 3.70
CA HIS A 13 2.74 1.27 4.58
C HIS A 13 2.46 1.01 6.06
N GLY A 14 3.36 1.51 6.91
CA GLY A 14 3.24 1.44 8.37
C GLY A 14 2.43 2.60 8.99
N TYR A 15 2.51 2.73 10.31
CA TYR A 15 1.85 3.82 11.03
C TYR A 15 2.36 5.20 10.59
N THR A 16 1.47 6.20 10.52
CA THR A 16 1.76 7.60 10.15
C THR A 16 2.28 7.85 8.74
N ASP A 17 2.28 6.84 7.86
CA ASP A 17 2.88 6.92 6.53
C ASP A 17 1.82 6.84 5.40
N ASN A 18 2.25 6.85 4.15
CA ASN A 18 1.41 6.64 2.97
C ASN A 18 2.18 5.93 1.84
N SER A 19 1.53 5.70 0.70
CA SER A 19 2.11 5.03 -0.47
C SER A 19 3.43 5.62 -0.97
N ARG A 20 3.72 6.90 -0.72
CA ARG A 20 4.97 7.55 -1.17
C ARG A 20 6.23 7.03 -0.47
N ALA A 21 6.10 6.37 0.68
CA ALA A 21 7.20 5.73 1.41
C ALA A 21 8.03 4.78 0.53
N TRP A 22 7.38 4.20 -0.49
CA TRP A 22 7.99 3.23 -1.39
C TRP A 22 8.73 3.85 -2.58
N SER A 23 8.68 5.18 -2.75
CA SER A 23 9.36 5.86 -3.87
C SER A 23 10.86 5.58 -3.92
N PRO A 24 11.61 5.60 -2.79
CA PRO A 24 13.03 5.24 -2.77
C PRO A 24 13.29 3.76 -3.09
N LEU A 25 12.33 2.88 -2.83
CA LEU A 25 12.46 1.43 -3.07
C LEU A 25 12.13 1.06 -4.53
N ALA A 26 11.31 1.85 -5.22
CA ALA A 26 10.80 1.54 -6.56
C ALA A 26 11.88 1.18 -7.60
N PRO A 27 13.07 1.83 -7.65
CA PRO A 27 14.13 1.47 -8.60
C PRO A 27 14.67 0.05 -8.39
N TYR A 28 14.68 -0.46 -7.17
CA TYR A 28 15.19 -1.80 -6.83
C TYR A 28 14.19 -2.92 -7.14
N LEU A 29 12.94 -2.57 -7.42
CA LEU A 29 11.88 -3.50 -7.77
C LEU A 29 11.51 -3.42 -9.26
N ALA A 30 12.48 -3.01 -10.10
CA ALA A 30 12.31 -2.94 -11.54
C ALA A 30 11.80 -4.27 -12.13
N GLY A 31 10.96 -4.19 -13.16
CA GLY A 31 10.33 -5.35 -13.79
C GLY A 31 9.14 -5.96 -13.01
N ARG A 32 8.86 -5.50 -11.79
CA ARG A 32 7.65 -5.86 -11.03
C ARG A 32 6.54 -4.83 -11.28
N ARG A 33 5.29 -5.24 -11.10
CA ARG A 33 4.16 -4.31 -11.02
C ARG A 33 3.98 -3.89 -9.57
N LEU A 34 4.24 -2.62 -9.25
CA LEU A 34 4.13 -2.13 -7.86
C LEU A 34 2.74 -1.54 -7.63
N ILE A 35 2.05 -2.09 -6.64
CA ILE A 35 0.75 -1.61 -6.15
C ILE A 35 0.97 -1.09 -4.73
N ALA A 36 1.19 0.21 -4.61
CA ALA A 36 1.29 0.89 -3.32
C ALA A 36 -0.04 1.53 -2.97
N LEU A 37 -0.65 1.11 -1.87
CA LEU A 37 -1.95 1.59 -1.42
C LEU A 37 -1.78 2.57 -0.28
N ASP A 38 -2.71 3.53 -0.18
CA ASP A 38 -2.93 4.30 1.02
C ASP A 38 -3.95 3.57 1.90
N LEU A 39 -3.57 3.15 3.09
CA LEU A 39 -4.48 2.57 4.07
C LEU A 39 -5.51 3.62 4.51
N ARG A 40 -6.63 3.15 5.08
CA ARG A 40 -7.69 4.00 5.62
C ARG A 40 -7.11 5.17 6.43
N GLY A 41 -7.60 6.37 6.19
CA GLY A 41 -7.18 7.57 6.92
C GLY A 41 -5.80 8.13 6.58
N HIS A 42 -5.10 7.58 5.59
CA HIS A 42 -3.77 8.03 5.17
C HIS A 42 -3.78 8.45 3.69
N GLY A 43 -2.84 9.31 3.31
CA GLY A 43 -2.65 9.74 1.92
C GLY A 43 -3.93 10.25 1.27
N GLY A 44 -4.28 9.68 0.11
CA GLY A 44 -5.51 10.00 -0.64
C GLY A 44 -6.74 9.17 -0.24
N SER A 45 -6.63 8.25 0.71
CA SER A 45 -7.73 7.41 1.16
C SER A 45 -8.68 8.15 2.10
N ALA A 46 -9.97 7.83 2.02
CA ALA A 46 -11.00 8.43 2.87
C ALA A 46 -10.79 8.16 4.37
N ILE A 47 -11.42 8.99 5.19
CA ILE A 47 -11.47 8.89 6.66
C ILE A 47 -12.91 8.53 7.10
N PRO A 48 -13.40 7.30 6.83
CA PRO A 48 -14.73 6.91 7.26
C PRO A 48 -14.78 6.74 8.79
N ALA A 49 -15.98 6.85 9.36
CA ALA A 49 -16.20 6.60 10.79
C ALA A 49 -15.86 5.16 11.20
N GLY A 50 -15.48 4.97 12.47
CA GLY A 50 -15.21 3.66 13.07
C GLY A 50 -13.75 3.40 13.43
N SER A 51 -13.52 2.46 14.35
CA SER A 51 -12.19 2.17 14.90
C SER A 51 -11.26 1.46 13.92
N TYR A 52 -9.93 1.61 14.10
CA TYR A 52 -8.89 0.91 13.32
C TYR A 52 -8.67 -0.52 13.83
N ARG A 53 -9.77 -1.26 14.00
CA ARG A 53 -9.70 -2.64 14.51
C ARG A 53 -9.56 -3.59 13.34
N HIS A 54 -8.47 -4.34 13.32
CA HIS A 54 -8.39 -5.53 12.49
C HIS A 54 -9.37 -6.56 13.04
N ARG A 55 -10.37 -6.94 12.23
CA ARG A 55 -11.20 -8.09 12.53
C ARG A 55 -10.41 -9.33 12.15
N HIS A 56 -10.28 -10.27 13.07
CA HIS A 56 -9.78 -11.60 12.74
C HIS A 56 -10.78 -12.25 11.77
N VAL A 57 -10.29 -12.66 10.60
CA VAL A 57 -11.09 -13.36 9.58
C VAL A 57 -10.49 -14.74 9.40
N GLY A 58 -11.16 -15.75 9.94
CA GLY A 58 -10.93 -17.18 9.73
C GLY A 58 -12.30 -17.87 9.66
N PRO A 59 -12.39 -19.22 9.57
CA PRO A 59 -13.64 -19.87 9.96
C PRO A 59 -14.05 -19.45 11.38
#